data_AF-A0A1S6J2G6-F1
#
_entry.id   AF-A0A1S6J2G6-F1
#
_cell.length_a   1.000
_cell.length_b   1.000
_cell.length_c   1.000
_cell.angle_alpha   90.00
_cell.angle_beta   90.00
_cell.angle_gamma   90.00
#
_symmetry.space_group_name_H-M   'P 1'
#
loop_
_entity.id
_entity.type
_entity.pdbx_description
1 polymer ?
#
loop_
_entity_poly.entity_id
_entity_poly.type
_entity_poly.pdbx_seq_one_letter_code
_entity_poly.pdbx_strand_id
1 'polypeptide(L)'
;MTAPTAPTAPTAADPARSHSRDTQGDFLLRPPNPAERVPSRIDPVDLRRLDLLALLTAAGIAPSAGDRAAIAQLSELPGSVHTALRRWLEQAYGFCR
;
A
#
# COMPACT_ATOMS: atom_id res chain seq x y z
N MET A 1 61.01 4.18 16.95
CA MET A 1 60.54 3.71 15.62
C MET A 1 59.75 2.44 15.88
N THR A 2 58.42 2.49 16.06
CA THR A 2 57.38 2.54 14.99
C THR A 2 57.45 1.27 14.13
N ALA A 3 56.46 0.37 14.03
CA ALA A 3 55.02 0.42 14.26
C ALA A 3 54.48 -0.97 14.71
N PRO A 4 53.29 -1.02 15.35
CA PRO A 4 52.65 -2.27 15.76
C PRO A 4 51.94 -2.99 14.59
N THR A 5 52.08 -4.32 14.60
CA THR A 5 51.29 -5.32 13.89
C THR A 5 49.80 -5.07 14.10
N ALA A 6 49.03 -4.97 13.01
CA ALA A 6 47.58 -5.04 13.05
C ALA A 6 47.16 -6.51 13.24
N PRO A 7 46.49 -6.88 14.34
CA PRO A 7 45.76 -8.13 14.38
C PRO A 7 44.48 -8.00 13.57
N THR A 8 44.33 -8.88 12.59
CA THR A 8 43.09 -9.20 11.88
C THR A 8 41.94 -9.25 12.89
N ALA A 9 40.96 -8.35 12.72
CA ALA A 9 39.74 -8.38 13.50
C ALA A 9 39.09 -9.76 13.28
N PRO A 10 38.79 -10.54 14.33
CA PRO A 10 37.89 -11.65 14.19
C PRO A 10 36.55 -11.07 13.78
N THR A 11 36.06 -11.46 12.60
CA THR A 11 34.66 -11.39 12.24
C THR A 11 33.85 -11.76 13.46
N ALA A 12 33.25 -10.76 14.10
CA ALA A 12 32.26 -10.98 15.13
C ALA A 12 31.19 -11.82 14.45
N ALA A 13 31.18 -13.10 14.82
CA ALA A 13 30.10 -14.00 14.49
C ALA A 13 28.82 -13.26 14.87
N ASP A 14 28.05 -12.87 13.86
CA ASP A 14 26.67 -12.44 14.02
C ASP A 14 26.01 -13.56 14.83
N PRO A 15 25.66 -13.35 16.11
CA PRO A 15 24.94 -14.37 16.82
C PRO A 15 23.57 -14.34 16.16
N ALA A 16 23.38 -15.27 15.22
CA ALA A 16 22.11 -15.58 14.57
C ALA A 16 21.06 -15.42 15.64
N ARG A 17 20.38 -14.27 15.60
CA ARG A 17 19.49 -13.80 16.65
C ARG A 17 18.45 -14.89 16.70
N SER A 18 18.57 -15.74 17.71
CA SER A 18 17.64 -16.82 17.93
C SER A 18 16.35 -16.10 18.23
N HIS A 19 15.55 -15.92 17.19
CA HIS A 19 14.15 -15.61 17.32
C HIS A 19 13.54 -16.88 17.90
N SER A 20 13.81 -17.13 19.19
CA SER A 20 12.84 -17.76 20.06
C SER A 20 11.57 -17.01 19.76
N ARG A 21 10.70 -17.67 19.03
CA ARG A 21 9.38 -17.16 18.70
C ARG A 21 8.68 -17.17 20.05
N ASP A 22 8.93 -16.12 20.83
CA ASP A 22 8.22 -15.78 22.05
C ASP A 22 6.78 -15.58 21.59
N THR A 23 6.06 -16.69 21.55
CA THR A 23 4.65 -16.79 21.24
C THR A 23 3.89 -16.42 22.51
N GLN A 24 4.37 -15.37 23.19
CA GLN A 24 3.95 -14.91 24.50
C GLN A 24 3.44 -13.49 24.31
N GLY A 25 2.15 -13.41 23.96
CA GLY A 25 1.46 -12.14 23.77
C GLY A 25 1.23 -11.84 22.30
N ASP A 26 0.25 -12.53 21.73
CA ASP A 26 -0.50 -12.01 20.60
C ASP A 26 -1.20 -10.73 21.11
N PHE A 27 -0.49 -9.60 21.10
CA PHE A 27 -1.04 -8.31 21.50
C PHE A 27 -2.03 -7.91 20.43
N LEU A 28 -3.28 -8.37 20.57
CA LEU A 28 -4.42 -7.72 19.96
C LEU A 28 -4.54 -6.33 20.59
N LEU A 29 -3.70 -5.40 20.13
CA LEU A 29 -3.79 -4.00 20.48
C LEU A 29 -5.22 -3.57 20.21
N ARG A 30 -5.89 -3.07 21.26
CA ARG A 30 -7.24 -2.52 21.11
C ARG A 30 -7.17 -1.47 19.98
N PRO A 31 -8.13 -1.48 19.04
CA PRO A 31 -8.16 -0.48 17.97
C PRO A 31 -8.04 0.93 18.58
N PRO A 32 -7.18 1.80 18.04
CA PRO A 32 -6.99 3.14 18.57
C PRO A 32 -8.33 3.89 18.58
N ASN A 33 -8.55 4.63 19.68
CA ASN A 33 -9.75 5.41 19.92
C ASN A 33 -10.06 6.27 18.68
N PRO A 34 -11.29 6.20 18.11
CA PRO A 34 -11.64 6.97 16.92
C PRO A 34 -11.45 8.48 17.10
N ALA A 35 -11.60 9.01 18.32
CA ALA A 35 -11.40 10.42 18.63
C ALA A 35 -9.91 10.84 18.65
N GLU A 36 -8.99 9.89 18.78
CA GLU A 36 -7.54 10.13 18.78
C GLU A 36 -6.93 9.93 17.39
N ARG A 37 -7.75 9.58 16.38
CA ARG A 37 -7.27 9.41 15.01
C ARG A 37 -6.95 10.78 14.41
N VAL A 38 -5.80 10.86 13.77
CA VAL A 38 -5.44 12.03 12.96
C VAL A 38 -6.53 12.21 11.89
N PRO A 39 -7.14 13.39 11.77
CA PRO A 39 -8.10 13.66 10.71
C PRO A 39 -7.40 13.58 9.35
N SER A 40 -7.54 12.44 8.69
CA SER A 40 -6.99 12.20 7.36
C SER A 40 -7.94 12.75 6.31
N ARG A 41 -7.56 13.89 5.70
CA ARG A 41 -8.26 14.41 4.52
C ARG A 41 -7.60 13.81 3.29
N ILE A 42 -8.28 12.85 2.66
CA ILE A 42 -7.80 12.24 1.42
C ILE A 42 -8.07 13.20 0.28
N ASP A 43 -7.09 13.39 -0.60
CA ASP A 43 -7.27 14.21 -1.79
C ASP A 43 -8.39 13.63 -2.69
N PRO A 44 -9.28 14.45 -3.26
CA PRO A 44 -10.29 13.96 -4.19
C PRO A 44 -9.72 13.19 -5.40
N VAL A 45 -8.50 13.51 -5.86
CA VAL A 45 -7.78 12.73 -6.88
C VAL A 45 -7.44 11.34 -6.34
N ASP A 46 -6.93 11.23 -5.12
CA ASP A 46 -6.60 9.95 -4.51
C ASP A 46 -7.84 9.09 -4.27
N LEU A 47 -8.96 9.69 -3.86
CA LEU A 47 -10.24 8.99 -3.75
C LEU A 47 -10.72 8.44 -5.10
N ARG A 48 -10.61 9.24 -6.16
CA ARG A 48 -10.94 8.82 -7.53
C ARG A 48 -10.04 7.66 -7.99
N ARG A 49 -8.74 7.76 -7.73
CA ARG A 49 -7.77 6.70 -8.01
C ARG A 49 -8.15 5.39 -7.34
N LEU A 50 -8.44 5.44 -6.04
CA LEU A 50 -8.83 4.25 -5.26
C LEU A 50 -10.12 3.64 -5.78
N ASP A 51 -11.11 4.47 -6.12
CA ASP A 51 -12.37 4.03 -6.68
C ASP A 51 -12.20 3.34 -8.05
N LEU A 52 -11.40 3.91 -8.94
CA LEU A 52 -11.10 3.29 -10.23
C LEU A 52 -10.39 1.94 -10.06
N LEU A 53 -9.41 1.85 -9.16
CA LEU A 53 -8.73 0.59 -8.85
C LEU A 53 -9.68 -0.45 -8.27
N ALA A 54 -10.61 -0.04 -7.40
CA ALA A 54 -11.62 -0.92 -6.83
C ALA A 54 -12.56 -1.47 -7.90
N LEU A 55 -13.02 -0.61 -8.83
CA LEU A 55 -13.86 -1.02 -9.97
C LEU A 55 -13.14 -2.02 -10.87
N LEU A 56 -11.89 -1.75 -11.24
CA LEU A 56 -11.10 -2.66 -12.08
C LEU A 56 -10.90 -4.01 -11.37
N THR A 57 -10.57 -3.98 -10.08
CA THR A 57 -10.40 -5.20 -9.26
C THR A 57 -11.70 -6.00 -9.19
N ALA A 58 -12.83 -5.35 -8.95
CA ALA A 58 -14.12 -5.99 -8.87
C ALA A 58 -14.56 -6.56 -10.24
N ALA A 59 -14.12 -5.95 -11.35
CA ALA A 59 -14.28 -6.50 -12.69
C ALA A 59 -13.29 -7.64 -13.02
N GLY A 60 -12.41 -8.03 -12.09
CA GLY A 60 -11.38 -9.05 -12.30
C GLY A 60 -10.20 -8.58 -13.17
N ILE A 61 -10.06 -7.28 -13.38
CA ILE A 61 -9.00 -6.67 -14.18
C ILE A 61 -7.89 -6.20 -13.24
N ALA A 62 -6.77 -6.92 -13.24
CA ALA A 62 -5.55 -6.48 -12.55
C ALA A 62 -4.82 -5.45 -13.44
N PRO A 63 -4.70 -4.17 -13.02
CA PRO A 63 -3.99 -3.18 -13.82
C PRO A 63 -2.51 -3.54 -13.90
N SER A 64 -1.94 -3.48 -15.10
CA SER A 64 -0.51 -3.68 -15.28
C SER A 64 0.28 -2.47 -14.78
N ALA A 65 1.59 -2.63 -14.60
CA ALA A 65 2.45 -1.50 -14.26
C ALA A 65 2.43 -0.40 -15.33
N GLY A 66 2.17 -0.75 -16.60
CA GLY A 66 2.03 0.19 -17.72
C GLY A 66 0.80 1.09 -17.60
N ASP A 67 -0.27 0.61 -16.95
CA ASP A 67 -1.53 1.35 -16.80
C ASP A 67 -1.47 2.40 -15.68
N ARG A 68 -0.39 2.39 -14.88
CA ARG A 68 -0.27 3.25 -13.69
C ARG A 68 -0.31 4.74 -14.03
N ALA A 69 0.28 5.13 -15.17
CA ALA A 69 0.27 6.51 -15.65
C ALA A 69 -1.13 6.91 -16.15
N ALA A 70 -1.80 6.03 -16.90
CA ALA A 70 -3.17 6.25 -17.36
C ALA A 70 -4.13 6.42 -16.18
N ILE A 71 -4.03 5.55 -15.17
CA ILE A 71 -4.85 5.63 -13.95
C ILE A 71 -4.62 6.95 -13.22
N ALA A 72 -3.37 7.43 -13.13
CA ALA A 72 -3.07 8.72 -12.51
C ALA A 72 -3.76 9.88 -13.25
N GLN A 73 -3.64 9.92 -14.59
CA GLN A 73 -4.29 10.95 -15.40
C GLN A 73 -5.82 10.90 -15.32
N LEU A 74 -6.41 9.70 -15.36
CA LEU A 74 -7.86 9.51 -15.21
C LEU A 74 -8.37 10.00 -13.85
N SER A 75 -7.54 9.92 -12.81
CA SER A 75 -7.89 10.36 -11.45
C SER A 75 -7.90 11.88 -11.30
N GLU A 76 -7.15 12.60 -12.13
CA GLU A 76 -7.13 14.06 -12.15
C GLU A 76 -8.38 14.65 -12.83
N LEU A 77 -9.01 13.88 -13.73
CA LEU A 77 -10.22 14.31 -14.45
C LEU A 77 -11.37 14.69 -13.51
N PRO A 78 -12.19 15.70 -13.85
CA PRO A 78 -13.29 16.17 -13.00
C PRO A 78 -14.21 15.05 -12.53
N GLY A 79 -14.80 15.20 -11.32
CA GLY A 79 -15.63 14.16 -10.71
C GLY A 79 -16.83 13.72 -11.56
N SER A 80 -17.37 14.59 -12.41
CA SER A 80 -18.44 14.25 -13.36
C SER A 80 -17.97 13.23 -14.40
N VAL A 81 -16.76 13.42 -14.94
CA VAL A 81 -16.13 12.50 -15.90
C VAL A 81 -15.84 11.17 -15.21
N HIS A 82 -15.32 11.21 -13.99
CA HIS A 82 -15.07 10.00 -13.21
C HIS A 82 -16.35 9.22 -12.91
N THR A 83 -17.46 9.92 -12.66
CA THR A 83 -18.78 9.29 -12.47
C THR A 83 -19.28 8.63 -13.75
N ALA A 84 -19.14 9.28 -14.89
CA ALA A 84 -19.49 8.69 -16.18
C ALA A 84 -18.65 7.44 -16.49
N LEU A 85 -17.33 7.52 -16.28
CA LEU A 85 -16.41 6.39 -16.45
C LEU A 85 -16.80 5.20 -15.56
N ARG A 86 -17.08 5.46 -14.28
CA ARG A 86 -17.59 4.43 -13.35
C ARG A 86 -18.83 3.76 -13.90
N ARG A 87 -19.86 4.54 -14.30
CA ARG A 87 -21.11 3.98 -14.83
C ARG A 87 -20.90 3.13 -16.07
N TRP A 88 -19.98 3.54 -16.97
CA TRP A 88 -19.64 2.75 -18.15
C TRP A 88 -18.96 1.44 -17.79
N LEU A 89 -17.99 1.46 -16.86
CA LEU A 89 -17.33 0.24 -16.39
C LEU A 89 -18.32 -0.71 -15.71
N GLU A 90 -19.18 -0.18 -14.84
CA GLU A 90 -20.23 -0.96 -14.17
C GLU A 90 -21.21 -1.59 -15.17
N GLN A 91 -21.54 -0.87 -16.24
CA GLN A 91 -22.42 -1.36 -17.31
C GLN A 91 -21.74 -2.39 -18.22
N ALA A 92 -20.48 -2.15 -18.60
CA ALA A 92 -19.75 -3.00 -19.54
C ALA A 92 -19.32 -4.32 -18.91
N TYR A 93 -18.87 -4.29 -17.65
CA TYR A 93 -18.43 -5.47 -16.92
C TYR A 93 -19.51 -6.08 -16.07
N GLY A 94 -20.69 -5.44 -16.00
CA GLY A 94 -21.87 -5.96 -15.35
C GLY A 94 -21.59 -6.39 -13.92
N PHE A 95 -21.64 -5.46 -12.97
CA PHE A 95 -21.73 -5.87 -11.54
C PHE A 95 -23.07 -6.56 -11.21
N CYS A 96 -23.93 -6.74 -12.21
CA CYS A 96 -25.11 -7.58 -12.19
C CYS A 96 -24.72 -9.07 -12.13
N ARG A 97 -24.60 -9.53 -10.89
CA ARG A 97 -25.46 -10.55 -10.26
C ARG A 97 -25.48 -11.96 -10.86
#